data_AF-A0A6S5JLA9-F1
#
_entry.id   AF-A0A6S5JLA9-F1
#
_cell.length_a   1.000
_cell.length_b   1.000
_cell.length_c   1.000
_cell.angle_alpha   90.00
_cell.angle_beta   90.00
_cell.angle_gamma   90.00
#
_symmetry.space_group_name_H-M   'P 1'
#
loop_
_entity.id
_entity.type
_entity.pdbx_description
1 polymer ?
#
loop_
_entity_poly.entity_id
_entity_poly.type
_entity_poly.pdbx_seq_one_letter_code
_entity_poly.pdbx_strand_id
1 'polypeptide(L)'
;MEYNVVTSRQGCLDMLEMELDVHTGFVAINNYPIELKDVDTFKHSAFYKFFSPLTKIGSFYFAIDNVKWKGQIFILELRPSAFSFTPSLFLTSKDGSFYKTLNDWGKRASQSNLSDEQQRLTSWVESEITSKPKLKITNPPYGFQWAHEWGSIVVQSNEKKLRLWFLYQMECLT
;
A
#
# COMPACT_ATOMS: atom_id res chain seq x y z
N MET A 1 3.07 3.36 18.36
CA MET A 1 2.53 4.34 17.40
C MET A 1 1.04 4.12 17.38
N GLU A 2 0.30 4.97 18.10
CA GLU A 2 -1.15 5.02 17.98
C GLU A 2 -1.49 5.76 16.68
N TYR A 3 -2.29 5.11 15.84
CA TYR A 3 -2.77 5.71 14.60
C TYR A 3 -4.02 6.52 14.92
N ASN A 4 -3.90 7.85 14.97
CA ASN A 4 -5.07 8.71 14.91
C ASN A 4 -5.52 8.79 13.45
N VAL A 5 -6.54 8.00 13.12
CA VAL A 5 -7.15 7.94 11.79
C VAL A 5 -8.11 9.12 11.62
N VAL A 6 -7.92 9.91 10.57
CA VAL A 6 -8.90 10.90 10.13
C VAL A 6 -9.95 10.18 9.29
N THR A 7 -11.20 10.14 9.76
CA THR A 7 -12.35 9.83 8.92
C THR A 7 -12.72 11.05 8.09
N SER A 8 -13.01 10.87 6.80
CA SER A 8 -13.39 11.97 5.91
C SER A 8 -14.64 12.66 6.45
N ARG A 9 -14.52 13.96 6.73
CA ARG A 9 -15.69 14.81 7.01
C ARG A 9 -16.24 15.27 5.66
N GLN A 10 -17.20 14.54 5.12
CA GLN A 10 -18.40 15.06 4.44
C GLN A 10 -19.31 13.87 4.11
N GLY A 11 -20.63 14.04 4.28
CA GLY A 11 -21.63 12.96 4.36
C GLY A 11 -21.73 11.99 3.17
N CYS A 12 -22.28 10.82 3.49
CA CYS A 12 -22.29 9.55 2.74
C CYS A 12 -20.92 8.87 2.64
N LEU A 13 -20.82 7.70 3.30
CA LEU A 13 -19.67 6.81 3.37
C LEU A 13 -19.40 6.14 2.00
N ASP A 14 -19.06 6.91 0.98
CA ASP A 14 -18.50 6.32 -0.22
C ASP A 14 -17.05 5.97 0.10
N MET A 15 -16.83 4.67 0.33
CA MET A 15 -15.52 4.08 0.53
C MET A 15 -14.61 4.49 -0.63
N LEU A 16 -13.42 5.00 -0.32
CA LEU A 16 -12.45 5.39 -1.35
C LEU A 16 -12.07 4.15 -2.16
N GLU A 17 -12.21 4.21 -3.48
CA GLU A 17 -11.93 3.09 -4.39
C GLU A 17 -10.67 3.40 -5.18
N MET A 18 -9.67 2.52 -5.05
CA MET A 18 -8.43 2.58 -5.78
C MET A 18 -8.55 1.82 -7.10
N GLU A 19 -7.94 2.41 -8.12
CA GLU A 19 -7.74 1.80 -9.43
C GLU A 19 -6.25 1.77 -9.76
N LEU A 20 -5.85 0.71 -10.47
CA LEU A 20 -4.53 0.54 -11.03
C LEU A 20 -4.69 0.08 -12.47
N ASP A 21 -4.07 0.81 -13.39
CA ASP A 21 -3.73 0.28 -14.70
C ASP A 21 -2.38 -0.44 -14.62
N VAL A 22 -2.41 -1.77 -14.71
CA VAL A 22 -1.21 -2.61 -14.58
C VAL A 22 -0.25 -2.48 -15.78
N HIS A 23 -0.71 -1.95 -16.91
CA HIS A 23 0.11 -1.77 -18.11
C HIS A 23 0.91 -0.48 -18.04
N THR A 24 0.32 0.58 -17.49
CA THR A 24 0.95 1.91 -17.43
C THR A 24 1.49 2.27 -16.05
N GLY A 25 1.02 1.59 -15.00
CA GLY A 25 1.28 1.96 -13.63
C GLY A 25 0.44 3.15 -13.16
N PHE A 26 -0.55 3.59 -13.94
CA PHE A 26 -1.38 4.68 -13.50
C PHE A 26 -2.23 4.26 -12.29
N VAL A 27 -2.19 5.03 -11.20
CA VAL A 27 -3.00 4.82 -10.00
C VAL A 27 -3.86 6.04 -9.73
N ALA A 28 -5.14 5.77 -9.45
CA ALA A 28 -6.09 6.78 -9.03
C ALA A 28 -6.94 6.29 -7.84
N ILE A 29 -7.49 7.24 -7.09
CA ILE A 29 -8.52 6.97 -6.07
C ILE A 29 -9.72 7.85 -6.37
N ASN A 30 -10.90 7.24 -6.52
CA ASN A 30 -12.12 7.94 -6.93
C ASN A 30 -11.88 8.85 -8.15
N ASN A 31 -11.14 8.35 -9.15
CA ASN A 31 -10.74 9.08 -10.36
C ASN A 31 -9.76 10.25 -10.17
N TYR A 32 -9.18 10.43 -8.98
CA TYR A 32 -8.09 11.40 -8.77
C TYR A 32 -6.73 10.70 -8.92
N PRO A 33 -5.92 11.06 -9.94
CA PRO A 33 -4.58 10.52 -10.12
C PRO A 33 -3.68 10.78 -8.91
N ILE A 34 -2.83 9.81 -8.56
CA ILE A 34 -1.83 9.97 -7.51
C ILE A 34 -0.48 10.35 -8.12
N GLU A 35 -0.01 11.55 -7.81
CA GLU A 35 1.30 12.06 -8.27
C GLU A 35 2.32 12.05 -7.13
N LEU A 36 3.26 11.11 -7.17
CA LEU A 36 4.27 10.91 -6.12
C LEU A 36 5.67 11.42 -6.50
N LYS A 37 5.79 12.24 -7.55
CA LYS A 37 7.08 12.72 -8.06
C LYS A 37 7.98 13.33 -6.99
N ASP A 38 7.40 14.15 -6.12
CA ASP A 38 8.03 14.72 -4.94
C ASP A 38 6.95 15.23 -3.97
N VAL A 39 7.35 15.57 -2.75
CA VAL A 39 6.43 15.98 -1.67
C VAL A 39 5.72 17.31 -1.97
N ASP A 40 6.38 18.24 -2.66
CA ASP A 40 5.77 19.53 -2.99
C ASP A 40 4.73 19.38 -4.09
N THR A 41 5.08 18.68 -5.18
CA THR A 41 4.15 18.31 -6.25
C THR A 41 2.94 17.56 -5.69
N PHE A 42 3.16 16.56 -4.84
CA PHE A 42 2.07 15.81 -4.22
C PHE A 42 1.12 16.70 -3.42
N LYS A 43 1.63 17.62 -2.59
CA LYS A 43 0.81 18.55 -1.79
C LYS A 43 0.03 19.57 -2.64
N HIS A 44 0.52 19.88 -3.84
CA HIS A 44 -0.16 20.79 -4.77
C HIS A 44 -1.12 20.07 -5.73
N SER A 45 -1.10 18.73 -5.79
CA SER A 45 -1.98 17.92 -6.63
C SER A 45 -3.47 18.12 -6.30
N ALA A 46 -4.32 17.87 -7.30
CA ALA A 46 -5.78 17.86 -7.11
C ALA A 46 -6.20 16.81 -6.08
N PHE A 47 -5.58 15.63 -6.12
CA PHE A 47 -5.79 14.55 -5.16
C PHE A 47 -5.59 15.02 -3.71
N TYR A 48 -4.42 15.59 -3.39
CA TYR A 48 -4.14 16.02 -2.02
C TYR A 48 -5.09 17.11 -1.56
N LYS A 49 -5.37 18.11 -2.41
CA LYS A 49 -6.29 19.20 -2.08
C LYS A 49 -7.70 18.68 -1.78
N PHE A 50 -8.18 17.71 -2.56
CA PHE A 50 -9.52 17.16 -2.41
C PHE A 50 -9.68 16.27 -1.17
N PHE A 51 -8.70 15.40 -0.89
CA PHE A 51 -8.77 14.45 0.22
C PHE A 51 -8.12 14.93 1.52
N SER A 52 -7.52 16.13 1.54
CA SER A 52 -6.93 16.68 2.76
C SER A 52 -7.98 16.99 3.85
N PRO A 53 -7.62 16.87 5.14
CA PRO A 53 -6.32 16.47 5.66
C PRO A 53 -6.11 14.94 5.63
N LEU A 54 -4.95 14.52 5.09
CA LEU A 54 -4.48 13.14 5.21
C LEU A 54 -3.74 12.94 6.54
N THR A 55 -3.73 11.71 7.06
CA THR A 55 -2.90 11.36 8.22
C THR A 55 -1.42 11.46 7.83
N LYS A 56 -0.62 12.23 8.55
CA LYS A 56 0.83 12.35 8.31
C LYS A 56 1.61 11.32 9.10
N ILE A 57 2.58 10.67 8.46
CA ILE A 57 3.54 9.76 9.10
C ILE A 57 4.93 10.39 8.97
N GLY A 58 5.35 11.11 10.01
CA GLY A 58 6.55 11.95 9.95
C GLY A 58 6.37 13.13 8.98
N SER A 59 7.48 13.59 8.39
CA SER A 59 7.49 14.83 7.59
C SER A 59 7.09 14.67 6.12
N PHE A 60 7.21 13.45 5.58
CA PHE A 60 7.19 13.22 4.12
C PHE A 60 6.15 12.18 3.68
N TYR A 61 5.59 11.39 4.59
CA TYR A 61 4.65 10.31 4.23
C TYR A 61 3.24 10.62 4.70
N PHE A 62 2.27 10.07 3.99
CA PHE A 62 0.84 10.27 4.23
C PHE A 62 0.14 8.93 4.28
N ALA A 63 -0.99 8.86 4.96
CA ALA A 63 -1.79 7.66 5.06
C ALA A 63 -3.29 7.96 4.95
N ILE A 64 -3.98 6.99 4.38
CA ILE A 64 -5.43 6.95 4.20
C ILE A 64 -5.89 5.61 4.77
N ASP A 65 -6.82 5.65 5.70
CA ASP A 65 -7.47 4.44 6.19
C ASP A 65 -8.69 4.10 5.32
N ASN A 66 -8.95 2.80 5.15
CA ASN A 66 -10.11 2.25 4.44
C ASN A 66 -10.19 2.60 2.94
N VAL A 67 -9.18 2.21 2.18
CA VAL A 67 -9.21 2.21 0.70
C VAL A 67 -9.62 0.84 0.20
N LYS A 68 -10.66 0.78 -0.63
CA LYS A 68 -11.12 -0.43 -1.31
C LYS A 68 -10.35 -0.65 -2.59
N TRP A 69 -9.94 -1.88 -2.84
CA TRP A 69 -9.37 -2.27 -4.14
C TRP A 69 -9.70 -3.73 -4.43
N LYS A 70 -10.37 -4.00 -5.56
CA LYS A 70 -10.72 -5.37 -6.03
C LYS A 70 -11.31 -6.26 -4.91
N GLY A 71 -12.28 -5.72 -4.17
CA GLY A 71 -13.01 -6.43 -3.13
C GLY A 71 -12.31 -6.54 -1.77
N GLN A 72 -11.12 -5.96 -1.61
CA GLN A 72 -10.40 -5.90 -0.33
C GLN A 72 -10.28 -4.48 0.21
N ILE A 73 -10.12 -4.34 1.53
CA ILE A 73 -9.93 -3.08 2.24
C ILE A 73 -8.49 -2.98 2.73
N PHE A 74 -7.87 -1.82 2.51
CA PHE A 74 -6.48 -1.54 2.85
C PHE A 74 -6.32 -0.23 3.65
N ILE A 75 -5.25 -0.18 4.45
CA ILE A 75 -4.59 1.09 4.80
C ILE A 75 -3.62 1.40 3.67
N LEU A 76 -3.72 2.59 3.09
CA LEU A 76 -2.81 3.06 2.06
C LEU A 76 -1.83 4.07 2.64
N GLU A 77 -0.53 3.81 2.52
CA GLU A 77 0.52 4.82 2.75
C GLU A 77 1.03 5.36 1.41
N LEU A 78 1.12 6.68 1.31
CA LEU A 78 1.63 7.42 0.16
C LEU A 78 3.00 7.96 0.52
N ARG A 79 4.02 7.59 -0.26
CA ARG A 79 5.38 8.06 -0.09
C ARG A 79 5.86 8.73 -1.37
N PRO A 80 5.64 10.05 -1.50
CA PRO A 80 6.28 10.82 -2.56
C PRO A 80 7.80 10.71 -2.47
N SER A 81 8.48 10.91 -3.60
CA SER A 81 9.94 10.98 -3.61
C SER A 81 10.42 12.03 -2.61
N ALA A 82 11.40 11.64 -1.80
CA ALA A 82 12.06 12.53 -0.87
C ALA A 82 13.54 12.17 -0.81
N PHE A 83 14.42 13.16 -0.96
CA PHE A 83 15.87 12.94 -1.05
C PHE A 83 16.22 11.98 -2.20
N SER A 84 16.79 10.81 -1.89
CA SER A 84 17.18 9.77 -2.84
C SER A 84 16.26 8.55 -2.80
N PHE A 85 15.11 8.64 -2.12
CA PHE A 85 14.16 7.54 -2.02
C PHE A 85 13.14 7.59 -3.16
N THR A 86 13.04 6.49 -3.91
CA THR A 86 12.04 6.32 -4.96
C THR A 86 10.62 6.42 -4.41
N PRO A 87 9.67 7.03 -5.14
CA PRO A 87 8.27 7.03 -4.74
C PRO A 87 7.72 5.62 -4.57
N SER A 88 6.76 5.47 -3.66
CA SER A 88 6.12 4.19 -3.37
C SER A 88 4.75 4.35 -2.72
N LEU A 89 3.92 3.33 -2.90
CA LEU A 89 2.65 3.16 -2.20
C LEU A 89 2.77 1.90 -1.32
N PHE A 90 2.13 1.90 -0.14
CA PHE A 90 2.07 0.71 0.69
C PHE A 90 0.63 0.38 1.04
N LEU A 91 0.25 -0.88 0.87
CA LEU A 91 -1.13 -1.34 1.06
C LEU A 91 -1.22 -2.39 2.15
N THR A 92 -1.58 -2.00 3.37
CA THR A 92 -1.78 -2.97 4.45
C THR A 92 -3.21 -3.51 4.43
N SER A 93 -3.38 -4.78 4.07
CA SER A 93 -4.71 -5.41 4.04
C SER A 93 -5.34 -5.45 5.43
N LYS A 94 -6.59 -5.02 5.55
CA LYS A 94 -7.39 -5.08 6.79
C LYS A 94 -8.21 -6.37 6.90
N ASP A 95 -8.43 -7.05 5.78
CA ASP A 95 -9.24 -8.27 5.71
C ASP A 95 -8.47 -9.51 6.20
N GLY A 96 -7.14 -9.46 6.09
CA GLY A 96 -6.21 -10.50 6.49
C GLY A 96 -6.29 -10.87 7.97
N SER A 97 -6.02 -12.14 8.26
CA SER A 97 -5.96 -12.65 9.64
C SER A 97 -4.89 -11.92 10.45
N PHE A 98 -3.77 -11.57 9.82
CA PHE A 98 -2.69 -10.84 10.47
C PHE A 98 -3.15 -9.48 11.01
N TYR A 99 -3.86 -8.68 10.21
CA TYR A 99 -4.34 -7.36 10.64
C TYR A 99 -5.25 -7.45 11.86
N LYS A 100 -6.14 -8.45 11.87
CA LYS A 100 -7.04 -8.74 13.00
C LYS A 100 -6.29 -9.14 14.28
N THR A 101 -5.04 -9.57 14.16
CA THR A 101 -4.18 -9.92 15.30
C THR A 101 -3.28 -8.79 15.79
N LEU A 102 -3.31 -7.59 15.17
CA LEU A 102 -2.43 -6.48 15.57
C LEU A 102 -2.62 -6.02 17.02
N ASN A 103 -3.81 -6.20 17.58
CA ASN A 103 -4.15 -5.87 18.97
C ASN A 103 -3.75 -6.98 19.96
N ASP A 104 -3.35 -8.16 19.48
CA ASP A 104 -2.93 -9.31 20.29
C ASP A 104 -1.42 -9.50 20.14
N TRP A 105 -0.66 -9.07 21.16
CA TRP A 105 0.81 -9.11 21.13
C TRP A 105 1.37 -10.52 20.90
N GLY A 106 0.73 -11.57 21.43
CA GLY A 106 1.18 -12.95 21.26
C GLY A 106 0.98 -13.45 19.83
N LYS A 107 -0.16 -13.12 19.23
CA LYS A 107 -0.46 -13.49 17.83
C LYS A 107 0.24 -12.61 16.81
N ARG A 108 0.54 -11.35 17.15
CA ARG A 108 1.28 -10.42 16.31
C ARG A 108 2.69 -10.90 16.01
N ALA A 109 3.33 -11.60 16.95
CA ALA A 109 4.66 -12.18 16.77
C ALA A 109 4.66 -13.54 16.04
N SER A 110 3.49 -14.05 15.64
CA SER A 110 3.38 -15.33 14.95
C SER A 110 3.93 -15.25 13.53
N GLN A 111 5.02 -15.97 13.27
CA GLN A 111 5.60 -16.14 11.94
C GLN A 111 4.63 -16.87 10.99
N SER A 112 3.82 -17.81 11.50
CA SER A 112 2.85 -18.52 10.66
C SER A 112 1.77 -17.58 10.13
N ASN A 113 1.22 -16.70 10.98
CA ASN A 113 0.22 -15.72 10.56
C ASN A 113 0.76 -14.77 9.48
N LEU A 114 2.03 -14.39 9.61
CA LEU A 114 2.73 -13.53 8.67
C LEU A 114 2.93 -14.22 7.31
N SER A 115 3.37 -15.48 7.33
CA SER A 115 3.56 -16.30 6.13
C SER A 115 2.24 -16.59 5.41
N ASP A 116 1.20 -16.96 6.16
CA ASP A 116 -0.13 -17.25 5.61
C ASP A 116 -0.71 -16.01 4.92
N GLU A 117 -0.53 -14.83 5.53
CA GLU A 117 -0.99 -13.57 4.95
C GLU A 117 -0.22 -13.19 3.68
N GLN A 118 1.10 -13.41 3.66
CA GLN A 118 1.91 -13.21 2.45
C GLN A 118 1.42 -14.13 1.32
N GLN A 119 1.14 -15.40 1.62
CA GLN A 119 0.65 -16.35 0.63
C GLN A 119 -0.73 -15.95 0.11
N ARG A 120 -1.65 -15.58 1.01
CA ARG A 120 -3.00 -15.11 0.64
C ARG A 120 -2.94 -13.92 -0.32
N LEU A 121 -2.09 -12.93 -0.03
CA LEU A 121 -1.98 -11.74 -0.87
C LEU A 121 -1.19 -11.99 -2.15
N THR A 122 -0.24 -12.92 -2.14
CA THR A 122 0.40 -13.40 -3.38
C THR A 122 -0.63 -14.02 -4.30
N SER A 123 -1.47 -14.95 -3.80
CA SER A 123 -2.52 -15.59 -4.60
C SER A 123 -3.56 -14.60 -5.11
N TRP A 124 -3.91 -13.58 -4.31
CA TRP A 124 -4.83 -12.53 -4.75
C TRP A 124 -4.22 -11.62 -5.82
N VAL A 125 -2.94 -11.25 -5.73
CA VAL A 125 -2.26 -10.50 -6.80
C VAL A 125 -2.26 -11.31 -8.09
N GLU A 126 -1.97 -12.62 -8.00
CA GLU A 126 -1.97 -13.54 -9.16
C GLU A 126 -3.35 -13.69 -9.82
N SER A 127 -4.44 -13.60 -9.06
CA SER A 127 -5.80 -13.77 -9.59
C SER A 127 -6.42 -12.48 -10.10
N GLU A 128 -6.21 -11.35 -9.40
CA GLU A 128 -6.96 -10.12 -9.64
C GLU A 128 -6.18 -9.02 -10.38
N ILE A 129 -4.83 -9.03 -10.30
CA ILE A 129 -4.01 -7.89 -10.68
C ILE A 129 -3.09 -8.22 -11.86
N THR A 130 -2.24 -9.23 -11.72
CA THR A 130 -1.23 -9.61 -12.69
C THR A 130 -0.95 -11.10 -12.61
N SER A 131 -0.36 -11.69 -13.64
CA SER A 131 -0.16 -13.15 -13.72
C SER A 131 1.01 -13.64 -12.84
N LYS A 132 1.71 -14.72 -13.21
CA LYS A 132 2.74 -15.35 -12.35
C LYS A 132 3.89 -14.38 -11.99
N PRO A 133 4.43 -14.45 -10.75
CA PRO A 133 5.55 -13.63 -10.31
C PRO A 133 6.79 -13.92 -11.15
N LYS A 134 7.55 -12.86 -11.42
CA LYS A 134 8.83 -12.97 -12.13
C LYS A 134 9.96 -13.41 -11.21
N LEU A 135 9.86 -13.11 -9.91
CA LEU A 135 10.92 -13.35 -8.95
C LEU A 135 10.36 -13.78 -7.59
N LYS A 136 10.98 -14.80 -6.98
CA LYS A 136 10.82 -15.14 -5.57
C LYS A 136 11.97 -14.53 -4.77
N ILE A 137 11.66 -13.76 -3.74
CA ILE A 137 12.62 -13.10 -2.86
C ILE A 137 12.95 -14.04 -1.70
N THR A 138 14.18 -14.56 -1.69
CA THR A 138 14.64 -15.58 -0.73
C THR A 138 15.41 -14.99 0.45
N ASN A 139 15.73 -13.70 0.43
CA ASN A 139 16.35 -12.97 1.53
C ASN A 139 15.33 -12.03 2.18
N PRO A 140 15.28 -11.90 3.52
CA PRO A 140 14.37 -10.97 4.18
C PRO A 140 14.51 -9.52 3.65
N PRO A 141 13.40 -8.81 3.36
CA PRO A 141 12.00 -9.27 3.47
C PRO A 141 11.65 -10.31 2.38
N TYR A 142 11.11 -11.46 2.80
CA TYR A 142 10.71 -12.54 1.91
C TYR A 142 9.50 -12.11 1.08
N GLY A 143 9.30 -12.71 -0.09
CA GLY A 143 8.14 -12.36 -0.90
C GLY A 143 8.21 -12.76 -2.37
N PHE A 144 7.36 -12.11 -3.15
CA PHE A 144 7.25 -12.28 -4.59
C PHE A 144 7.17 -10.92 -5.28
N GLN A 145 7.78 -10.83 -6.46
CA GLN A 145 7.84 -9.61 -7.25
C GLN A 145 7.35 -9.85 -8.68
N TRP A 146 6.56 -8.91 -9.16
CA TRP A 146 6.15 -8.76 -10.54
C TRP A 146 6.79 -7.50 -11.08
N ALA A 147 7.69 -7.65 -12.05
CA ALA A 147 8.36 -6.52 -12.69
C ALA A 147 7.59 -6.07 -13.94
N HIS A 148 7.38 -4.76 -14.05
CA HIS A 148 6.73 -4.06 -15.14
C HIS A 148 7.67 -2.97 -15.69
N GLU A 149 7.38 -2.43 -16.88
CA GLU A 149 8.21 -1.35 -17.46
C GLU A 149 8.21 -0.08 -16.61
N TRP A 150 7.09 0.18 -15.93
CA TRP A 150 6.89 1.33 -15.05
C TRP A 150 7.31 1.10 -13.59
N GLY A 151 7.80 -0.10 -13.23
CA GLY A 151 8.16 -0.39 -11.83
C GLY A 151 7.84 -1.82 -11.39
N SER A 152 7.42 -2.00 -10.14
CA SER A 152 7.17 -3.35 -9.60
C SER A 152 6.00 -3.43 -8.64
N ILE A 153 5.32 -4.57 -8.67
CA ILE A 153 4.40 -4.96 -7.62
C ILE A 153 5.15 -5.96 -6.76
N VAL A 154 5.12 -5.78 -5.43
CA VAL A 154 5.83 -6.68 -4.52
C VAL A 154 4.94 -7.02 -3.31
N VAL A 155 4.77 -8.32 -3.07
CA VAL A 155 4.14 -8.81 -1.85
C VAL A 155 5.27 -9.32 -0.96
N GLN A 156 5.47 -8.69 0.19
CA GLN A 156 6.56 -9.05 1.09
C GLN A 156 6.11 -9.20 2.55
N SER A 157 6.86 -10.04 3.26
CA SER A 157 6.79 -10.17 4.70
C SER A 157 8.19 -10.07 5.32
N ASN A 158 8.27 -9.51 6.53
CA ASN A 158 9.52 -9.44 7.25
C ASN A 158 9.34 -9.95 8.68
N GLU A 159 9.90 -11.12 8.97
CA GLU A 159 9.82 -11.71 10.30
C GLU A 159 10.67 -10.95 11.34
N LYS A 160 11.73 -10.25 10.92
CA LYS A 160 12.67 -9.55 11.81
C LYS A 160 12.23 -8.13 12.16
N LYS A 161 11.32 -7.55 11.37
CA LYS A 161 10.67 -6.28 11.66
C LYS A 161 9.19 -6.59 11.55
N LEU A 162 8.46 -6.68 12.67
CA LEU A 162 6.99 -6.89 12.79
C LEU A 162 6.16 -5.76 12.14
N ARG A 163 6.52 -5.40 10.91
CA ARG A 163 5.94 -4.45 9.99
C ARG A 163 5.84 -5.25 8.69
N LEU A 164 4.64 -5.71 8.35
CA LEU A 164 4.41 -6.11 6.97
C LEU A 164 4.58 -4.86 6.12
N TRP A 165 5.55 -4.95 5.21
CA TRP A 165 5.65 -4.04 4.10
C TRP A 165 4.96 -4.74 2.94
N PHE A 166 3.69 -4.43 2.71
CA PHE A 166 3.13 -4.65 1.38
C PHE A 166 3.71 -3.56 0.49
N LEU A 167 4.82 -3.90 -0.16
CA LEU A 167 5.58 -2.96 -0.96
C LEU A 167 4.93 -2.87 -2.33
N TYR A 168 3.93 -2.00 -2.46
CA TYR A 168 3.46 -1.55 -3.76
C TYR A 168 4.40 -0.44 -4.26
N GLN A 169 5.66 -0.80 -4.57
CA GLN A 169 6.64 0.17 -5.08
C GLN A 169 6.41 0.45 -6.57
N MET A 170 5.52 1.39 -6.79
CA MET A 170 5.41 2.11 -8.05
C MET A 170 6.59 3.06 -8.23
N GLU A 171 7.61 2.60 -8.95
CA GLU A 171 8.69 3.48 -9.40
C GLU A 171 8.23 4.28 -10.62
N CYS A 172 7.32 5.25 -10.43
CA CYS A 172 6.90 6.12 -11.53
C CYS A 172 8.11 6.92 -12.05
N LEU A 173 8.61 6.55 -13.22
CA LEU A 173 9.57 7.32 -14.01
C LEU A 173 8.83 8.48 -14.68
N THR A 174 8.71 9.61 -13.99
CA THR A 174 8.32 10.89 -14.62
C THR A 174 9.18 12.05 -14.14
#